data_AF-A0A843GCS7-F1
#
_entry.id   AF-A0A843GCS7-F1
#
_cell.length_a   1.000
_cell.length_b   1.000
_cell.length_c   1.000
_cell.angle_alpha   90.00
_cell.angle_beta   90.00
_cell.angle_gamma   90.00
#
_symmetry.space_group_name_H-M   'P 1'
#
loop_
_entity.id
_entity.type
_entity.pdbx_description
1 polymer ?
#
loop_
_entity_poly.entity_id
_entity_poly.type
_entity_poly.pdbx_seq_one_letter_code
_entity_poly.pdbx_strand_id
1 'polypeptide(L)'
;NRDILRWEAERDLERQLLVNGKIRIPMKYDDPSEIDRAVMVKFPGARGGRGYFVASSTEEFNEKIDAMKERGWIEDADVEQAHIEEYVSGCNYCIHYFYSALNDEVELMGMDSRYESSIDGFVRMPAKDQLSIDISPSYVVTGNHPVVMRESLLPQAFEIGDKLVKSAAELVKPGLNGPFCIQTLVNDNLEVVVFETSARTDGGTNTFMEGSAYSYLKYGEGMSMGRRVAREIKMALENGGFEKIIT
;
A
#
# COMPACT_ATOMS: atom_id res chain seq x y z
N ASN A 1 8.68 4.32 -16.67
CA ASN A 1 9.58 3.28 -16.14
C ASN A 1 8.84 1.96 -16.12
N ARG A 2 9.11 1.04 -17.05
CA ARG A 2 8.46 -0.28 -17.09
C ARG A 2 9.05 -1.27 -16.08
N ASP A 3 10.34 -1.14 -15.76
CA ASP A 3 11.04 -2.12 -14.93
C ASP A 3 10.58 -2.06 -13.46
N ILE A 4 10.34 -0.86 -12.93
CA ILE A 4 9.80 -0.69 -11.56
C ILE A 4 8.40 -1.31 -11.40
N LEU A 5 7.61 -1.47 -12.47
CA LEU A 5 6.29 -2.11 -12.39
C LEU A 5 6.37 -3.59 -12.01
N ARG A 6 7.51 -4.25 -12.28
CA ARG A 6 7.74 -5.60 -11.78
C ARG A 6 7.97 -5.63 -10.28
N TRP A 7 8.55 -4.56 -9.73
CA TRP A 7 8.85 -4.45 -8.30
C TRP A 7 7.61 -4.26 -7.44
N GLU A 8 6.52 -3.68 -7.97
CA GLU A 8 5.21 -3.67 -7.27
C GLU A 8 4.50 -5.03 -7.32
N ALA A 9 4.80 -5.87 -8.32
CA ALA A 9 4.10 -7.15 -8.53
C ALA A 9 4.73 -8.32 -7.75
N GLU A 10 6.02 -8.23 -7.44
CA GLU A 10 6.79 -9.28 -6.74
C GLU A 10 7.12 -8.85 -5.31
N ARG A 11 6.50 -9.50 -4.31
CA ARG A 11 6.64 -9.14 -2.89
C ARG A 11 8.10 -9.12 -2.40
N ASP A 12 8.94 -10.03 -2.88
CA ASP A 12 10.36 -10.05 -2.49
C ASP A 12 11.12 -8.83 -3.01
N LEU A 13 10.81 -8.36 -4.22
CA LEU A 13 11.41 -7.15 -4.78
C LEU A 13 10.91 -5.89 -4.06
N GLU A 14 9.60 -5.80 -3.81
CA GLU A 14 9.03 -4.73 -3.00
C GLU A 14 9.69 -4.66 -1.62
N ARG A 15 9.85 -5.81 -0.96
CA ARG A 15 10.51 -5.87 0.34
C ARG A 15 11.96 -5.43 0.26
N GLN A 16 12.70 -5.81 -0.78
CA GLN A 16 14.07 -5.33 -1.00
C GLN A 16 14.11 -3.80 -1.14
N LEU A 17 13.15 -3.21 -1.87
CA LEU A 17 13.03 -1.77 -2.04
C LEU A 17 12.83 -1.06 -0.70
N LEU A 18 11.90 -1.56 0.13
CA LEU A 18 11.57 -0.98 1.43
C LEU A 18 12.71 -1.14 2.45
N VAL A 19 13.37 -2.30 2.49
CA VAL A 19 14.50 -2.56 3.39
C VAL A 19 15.73 -1.74 3.01
N ASN A 20 16.05 -1.63 1.71
CA ASN A 20 17.16 -0.79 1.26
C ASN A 20 16.92 0.69 1.63
N GLY A 21 15.68 1.16 1.52
CA GLY A 21 15.27 2.50 1.96
C GLY A 21 15.25 2.71 3.47
N LYS A 22 15.44 1.65 4.29
CA LYS A 22 15.27 1.68 5.76
C LYS A 22 13.90 2.22 6.16
N ILE A 23 12.87 1.78 5.44
CA ILE A 23 11.47 2.13 5.69
C ILE A 23 10.89 1.14 6.70
N ARG A 24 10.11 1.62 7.67
CA ARG A 24 9.43 0.77 8.66
C ARG A 24 8.35 -0.04 7.95
N ILE A 25 8.49 -1.35 7.96
CA ILE A 25 7.56 -2.34 7.42
C ILE A 25 7.17 -3.33 8.52
N PRO A 26 6.00 -4.01 8.47
CA PRO A 26 5.64 -5.06 9.42
C PRO A 26 6.74 -6.10 9.62
N MET A 27 6.86 -6.64 10.83
CA MET A 27 7.78 -7.76 11.09
C MET A 27 7.33 -8.99 10.29
N LYS A 28 8.24 -9.60 9.52
CA LYS A 28 7.98 -10.82 8.76
C LYS A 28 8.26 -12.05 9.62
N TYR A 29 7.42 -13.08 9.49
CA TYR A 29 7.68 -14.42 9.99
C TYR A 29 8.04 -15.32 8.81
N ASP A 30 9.13 -16.09 8.94
CA ASP A 30 9.53 -17.05 7.91
C ASP A 30 8.91 -18.43 8.15
N ASP A 31 8.49 -18.72 9.39
CA ASP A 31 7.84 -19.98 9.77
C ASP A 31 6.60 -19.73 10.66
N PRO A 32 5.43 -20.35 10.37
CA PRO A 32 4.23 -20.22 11.20
C PRO A 32 4.41 -20.65 12.67
N SER A 33 5.40 -21.50 12.97
CA SER A 33 5.74 -21.91 14.34
C SER A 33 6.35 -20.79 15.18
N GLU A 34 6.78 -19.69 14.54
CA GLU A 34 7.34 -18.52 15.21
C GLU A 34 6.29 -17.47 15.60
N ILE A 35 5.02 -17.69 15.24
CA ILE A 35 3.92 -16.76 15.52
C ILE A 35 3.78 -16.55 17.04
N ASP A 36 4.11 -15.34 17.49
CA ASP A 36 4.06 -14.94 18.91
C ASP A 36 3.01 -13.83 19.20
N ARG A 37 2.31 -13.36 18.16
CA ARG A 37 1.33 -12.26 18.21
C ARG A 37 0.32 -12.34 17.07
N ALA A 38 -0.61 -11.40 17.01
CA ALA A 38 -1.50 -11.25 15.87
C ALA A 38 -0.71 -10.99 14.57
N VAL A 39 -0.98 -11.80 13.54
CA VAL A 39 -0.37 -11.72 12.22
C VAL A 39 -1.45 -11.58 11.14
N MET A 40 -1.11 -10.91 10.05
CA MET A 40 -1.84 -10.94 8.79
C MET A 40 -1.17 -11.95 7.87
N VAL A 41 -1.94 -12.89 7.34
CA VAL A 41 -1.50 -13.88 6.36
C VAL A 41 -2.03 -13.51 5.00
N LYS A 42 -1.13 -13.36 4.02
CA LYS A 42 -1.45 -12.99 2.63
C LYS A 42 -0.94 -14.07 1.69
N PHE A 43 -1.70 -14.39 0.66
CA PHE A 43 -1.28 -15.33 -0.38
C PHE A 43 -0.84 -14.59 -1.66
N PRO A 44 0.04 -15.19 -2.47
CA PRO A 44 0.33 -14.70 -3.81
C PRO A 44 -0.89 -14.81 -4.72
N GLY A 45 -0.92 -13.99 -5.77
CA GLY A 45 -2.05 -13.94 -6.68
C GLY A 45 -3.07 -12.90 -6.23
N ALA A 46 -3.12 -11.79 -6.96
CA ALA A 46 -3.98 -10.64 -6.72
C ALA A 46 -5.47 -11.00 -6.86
N ARG A 47 -6.06 -11.61 -5.83
CA ARG A 47 -7.52 -11.70 -5.68
C ARG A 47 -8.08 -10.47 -4.95
N GLY A 48 -7.31 -9.38 -4.90
CA GLY A 48 -7.63 -8.13 -4.22
C GLY A 48 -8.07 -8.37 -2.79
N GLY A 49 -7.20 -8.88 -1.91
CA GLY A 49 -7.54 -9.09 -0.49
C GLY A 49 -8.49 -10.25 -0.18
N ARG A 50 -8.87 -11.07 -1.17
CA ARG A 50 -9.58 -12.34 -0.94
C ARG A 50 -8.61 -13.44 -0.53
N GLY A 51 -8.90 -14.12 0.58
CA GLY A 51 -8.07 -15.18 1.15
C GLY A 51 -7.10 -14.70 2.22
N TYR A 52 -7.04 -13.40 2.50
CA TYR A 52 -6.26 -12.89 3.64
C TYR A 52 -6.99 -13.24 4.94
N PHE A 53 -6.22 -13.53 5.98
CA PHE A 53 -6.78 -13.77 7.31
C PHE A 53 -5.83 -13.35 8.41
N VAL A 54 -6.40 -13.09 9.58
CA VAL A 54 -5.64 -12.84 10.81
C VAL A 54 -5.46 -14.16 11.55
N ALA A 55 -4.31 -14.40 12.15
CA ALA A 55 -4.08 -15.47 13.12
C ALA A 55 -3.31 -14.94 14.33
N SER A 56 -3.44 -15.56 15.48
CA SER A 56 -2.76 -15.19 16.72
C SER A 56 -1.89 -16.30 17.31
N SER A 57 -1.88 -17.48 16.67
CA SER A 57 -1.07 -18.63 17.04
C SER A 57 -0.85 -19.55 15.83
N THR A 58 0.13 -20.44 15.93
CA THR A 58 0.37 -21.51 14.92
C THR A 58 -0.83 -22.44 14.77
N GLU A 59 -1.55 -22.73 15.85
CA GLU A 59 -2.75 -23.57 15.83
C GLU A 59 -3.85 -22.91 15.00
N GLU A 60 -4.19 -21.65 15.30
CA GLU A 60 -5.19 -20.89 14.55
C GLU A 60 -4.80 -20.69 13.08
N PHE A 61 -3.50 -20.52 12.80
CA PHE A 61 -2.99 -20.48 11.43
C PHE A 61 -3.33 -21.78 10.68
N ASN A 62 -2.96 -22.93 11.25
CA ASN A 62 -3.18 -24.24 10.62
C ASN A 62 -4.68 -24.52 10.43
N GLU A 63 -5.50 -24.25 11.44
CA GLU A 63 -6.96 -24.42 11.36
C GLU A 63 -7.57 -23.62 10.19
N LYS A 64 -7.13 -22.37 10.00
CA LYS A 64 -7.62 -21.51 8.91
C LYS A 64 -7.12 -21.97 7.55
N ILE A 65 -5.88 -22.45 7.46
CA ILE A 65 -5.35 -23.05 6.22
C ILE A 65 -6.20 -24.26 5.81
N ASP A 66 -6.47 -25.17 6.74
CA ASP A 66 -7.24 -26.38 6.47
C ASP A 66 -8.66 -26.03 6.02
N ALA A 67 -9.33 -25.11 6.71
CA ALA A 67 -10.66 -24.64 6.32
C ALA A 67 -10.67 -23.99 4.92
N MET A 68 -9.62 -23.26 4.54
CA MET A 68 -9.50 -22.66 3.21
C MET A 68 -9.22 -23.71 2.12
N LYS A 69 -8.42 -24.73 2.41
CA LYS A 69 -8.17 -25.87 1.50
C LYS A 69 -9.45 -26.69 1.27
N GLU A 70 -10.20 -26.98 2.33
CA GLU A 70 -11.49 -27.69 2.23
C GLU A 70 -12.49 -26.93 1.36
N ARG A 71 -12.48 -25.60 1.42
CA ARG A 71 -13.31 -24.71 0.58
C ARG A 71 -12.77 -24.55 -0.85
N GLY A 72 -11.61 -25.13 -1.17
CA GLY A 72 -10.94 -25.00 -2.48
C GLY A 72 -10.48 -23.57 -2.77
N TRP A 73 -10.19 -22.77 -1.74
CA TRP A 73 -9.75 -21.39 -1.90
C TRP A 73 -8.25 -21.28 -2.16
N ILE A 74 -7.46 -22.17 -1.56
CA ILE A 74 -6.00 -22.24 -1.66
C ILE A 74 -5.54 -23.69 -1.85
N GLU A 75 -4.36 -23.88 -2.42
CA GLU A 75 -3.67 -25.17 -2.56
C GLU A 75 -2.36 -25.18 -1.76
N ASP A 76 -1.71 -26.33 -1.61
CA ASP A 76 -0.43 -26.46 -0.88
C ASP A 76 0.65 -25.51 -1.40
N ALA A 77 0.70 -25.30 -2.73
CA ALA A 77 1.62 -24.38 -3.38
C ALA A 77 1.38 -22.90 -3.00
N ASP A 78 0.15 -22.53 -2.64
CA ASP A 78 -0.16 -21.19 -2.13
C ASP A 78 0.34 -21.04 -0.69
N VAL A 79 0.20 -22.09 0.13
CA VAL A 79 0.64 -22.11 1.53
C VAL A 79 2.16 -21.98 1.65
N GLU A 80 2.91 -22.66 0.79
CA GLU A 80 4.39 -22.53 0.73
C GLU A 80 4.85 -21.11 0.43
N GLN A 81 4.00 -20.31 -0.23
CA GLN A 81 4.27 -18.92 -0.58
C GLN A 81 3.52 -17.92 0.30
N ALA A 82 2.92 -18.39 1.40
CA ALA A 82 2.21 -17.52 2.33
C ALA A 82 3.14 -16.46 2.91
N HIS A 83 2.71 -15.21 2.83
CA HIS A 83 3.38 -14.08 3.46
C HIS A 83 2.76 -13.83 4.83
N ILE A 84 3.55 -14.05 5.88
CA ILE A 84 3.11 -13.90 7.27
C ILE A 84 3.81 -12.66 7.84
N GLU A 85 3.01 -11.68 8.24
CA GLU A 85 3.51 -10.43 8.77
C GLU A 85 2.77 -10.01 10.05
N GLU A 86 3.45 -9.24 10.91
CA GLU A 86 2.85 -8.55 12.06
C GLU A 86 1.55 -7.86 11.66
N TYR A 87 0.46 -8.15 12.38
CA TYR A 87 -0.77 -7.39 12.24
C TYR A 87 -0.59 -6.02 12.90
N VAL A 88 -0.38 -4.99 12.08
CA VAL A 88 -0.26 -3.61 12.57
C VAL A 88 -1.65 -3.05 12.88
N SER A 89 -1.96 -2.93 14.17
CA SER A 89 -3.20 -2.27 14.61
C SER A 89 -3.06 -0.75 14.47
N GLY A 90 -3.56 -0.19 13.36
CA GLY A 90 -3.49 1.24 13.08
C GLY A 90 -4.53 1.73 12.09
N CYS A 91 -4.62 3.05 11.93
CA CYS A 91 -5.49 3.67 10.93
C CYS A 91 -4.84 3.61 9.54
N ASN A 92 -5.62 3.30 8.50
CA ASN A 92 -5.13 3.20 7.13
C ASN A 92 -4.92 4.58 6.49
N TYR A 93 -3.74 4.78 5.90
CA TYR A 93 -3.43 5.93 5.05
C TYR A 93 -2.69 5.45 3.81
N CYS A 94 -3.34 5.51 2.66
CA CYS A 94 -2.72 5.37 1.36
C CYS A 94 -2.23 6.75 0.92
N ILE A 95 -0.92 6.94 0.93
CA ILE A 95 -0.29 8.24 0.67
C ILE A 95 0.12 8.31 -0.80
N HIS A 96 -0.40 9.29 -1.52
CA HIS A 96 -0.18 9.45 -2.96
C HIS A 96 0.87 10.51 -3.22
N TYR A 97 1.95 10.09 -3.87
CA TYR A 97 3.06 10.93 -4.20
C TYR A 97 3.18 11.12 -5.71
N PHE A 98 3.89 12.17 -6.09
CA PHE A 98 4.41 12.35 -7.43
C PHE A 98 5.89 12.69 -7.34
N TYR A 99 6.75 11.86 -7.95
CA TYR A 99 8.16 12.23 -8.13
C TYR A 99 8.38 12.86 -9.50
N SER A 100 8.81 14.11 -9.51
CA SER A 100 9.15 14.85 -10.72
C SER A 100 10.61 14.61 -11.09
N ALA A 101 10.87 13.73 -12.08
CA ALA A 101 12.23 13.53 -12.59
C ALA A 101 12.80 14.77 -13.32
N LEU A 102 11.94 15.73 -13.69
CA LEU A 102 12.37 17.01 -14.24
C LEU A 102 12.98 17.91 -13.15
N ASN A 103 12.38 17.92 -11.96
CA ASN A 103 12.75 18.83 -10.87
C ASN A 103 13.52 18.15 -9.72
N ASP A 104 13.64 16.82 -9.74
CA ASP A 104 14.17 16.01 -8.65
C ASP A 104 13.46 16.28 -7.30
N GLU A 105 12.11 16.24 -7.33
CA GLU A 105 11.25 16.60 -6.20
C GLU A 105 10.17 15.54 -5.97
N VAL A 106 9.99 15.14 -4.71
CA VAL A 106 8.84 14.35 -4.25
C VAL A 106 7.74 15.27 -3.75
N GLU A 107 6.55 15.12 -4.32
CA GLU A 107 5.36 15.89 -3.96
C GLU A 107 4.32 14.99 -3.30
N LEU A 108 3.74 15.44 -2.19
CA LEU A 108 2.55 14.82 -1.60
C LEU A 108 1.29 15.36 -2.30
N MET A 109 0.58 14.49 -3.01
CA MET A 109 -0.56 14.87 -3.84
C MET A 109 -1.92 14.64 -3.18
N GLY A 110 -2.03 13.68 -2.26
CA GLY A 110 -3.31 13.31 -1.65
C GLY A 110 -3.16 12.13 -0.70
N MET A 111 -4.21 11.85 0.07
CA MET A 111 -4.32 10.63 0.88
C MET A 111 -5.75 10.09 0.84
N ASP A 112 -5.88 8.78 0.86
CA ASP A 112 -7.16 8.09 1.09
C ASP A 112 -7.02 6.97 2.13
N SER A 113 -8.15 6.47 2.61
CA SER A 113 -8.27 5.19 3.31
C SER A 113 -9.07 4.24 2.44
N ARG A 114 -8.64 2.97 2.36
CA ARG A 114 -9.38 1.94 1.62
C ARG A 114 -10.79 1.73 2.21
N TYR A 115 -11.71 1.33 1.34
CA TYR A 115 -13.03 0.82 1.71
C TYR A 115 -13.20 -0.59 1.15
N GLU A 116 -13.31 -1.57 2.03
CA GLU A 116 -13.05 -2.98 1.76
C GLU A 116 -14.21 -3.88 2.19
N SER A 117 -14.56 -4.83 1.31
CA SER A 117 -15.61 -5.80 1.52
C SER A 117 -15.03 -7.21 1.69
N SER A 118 -15.52 -8.02 2.61
CA SER A 118 -16.60 -7.75 3.56
C SER A 118 -16.15 -7.09 4.86
N ILE A 119 -14.85 -6.88 5.10
CA ILE A 119 -14.33 -6.44 6.41
C ILE A 119 -15.03 -5.20 6.97
N ASP A 120 -15.19 -4.12 6.20
CA ASP A 120 -15.84 -2.88 6.67
C ASP A 120 -17.35 -3.03 6.89
N GLY A 121 -17.97 -4.05 6.30
CA GLY A 121 -19.35 -4.44 6.59
C GLY A 121 -19.43 -5.34 7.82
N PHE A 122 -18.51 -6.29 7.93
CA PHE A 122 -18.44 -7.29 8.99
C PHE A 122 -18.26 -6.62 10.36
N VAL A 123 -17.35 -5.66 10.47
CA VAL A 123 -17.09 -4.94 11.74
C VAL A 123 -18.26 -4.06 12.21
N ARG A 124 -19.29 -3.85 11.39
CA ARG A 124 -20.51 -3.11 11.76
C ARG A 124 -21.55 -3.98 12.49
N MET A 125 -21.37 -5.29 12.44
CA MET A 125 -22.23 -6.24 13.14
C MET A 125 -21.85 -6.31 14.64
N PRO A 126 -22.80 -6.38 15.57
CA PRO A 126 -22.48 -6.56 16.99
C PRO A 126 -21.65 -7.82 17.22
N ALA A 127 -20.70 -7.76 18.18
CA ALA A 127 -19.79 -8.87 18.45
C ALA A 127 -20.51 -10.19 18.74
N LYS A 128 -21.65 -10.16 19.44
CA LYS A 128 -22.46 -11.35 19.72
C LYS A 128 -22.93 -12.06 18.44
N ASP A 129 -23.33 -11.29 17.43
CA ASP A 129 -23.83 -11.81 16.17
C ASP A 129 -22.68 -12.32 15.30
N GLN A 130 -21.53 -11.62 15.29
CA GLN A 130 -20.31 -12.07 14.61
C GLN A 130 -19.85 -13.46 15.12
N LEU A 131 -19.92 -13.69 16.44
CA LEU A 131 -19.56 -14.98 17.05
C LEU A 131 -20.54 -16.12 16.72
N SER A 132 -21.72 -15.80 16.20
CA SER A 132 -22.78 -16.78 15.92
C SER A 132 -22.90 -17.21 14.46
N ILE A 133 -22.05 -16.66 13.58
CA ILE A 133 -22.08 -16.91 12.14
C ILE A 133 -20.71 -17.41 11.67
N ASP A 134 -20.71 -18.32 10.70
CA ASP A 134 -19.48 -18.78 10.04
C ASP A 134 -19.24 -17.92 8.78
N ILE A 135 -18.80 -16.68 9.01
CA ILE A 135 -18.36 -15.77 7.93
C ILE A 135 -16.94 -15.32 8.22
N SER A 136 -16.02 -15.62 7.31
CA SER A 136 -14.68 -15.06 7.31
C SER A 136 -14.67 -13.75 6.50
N PRO A 137 -14.22 -12.61 7.07
CA PRO A 137 -14.15 -11.36 6.32
C PRO A 137 -13.10 -11.43 5.21
N SER A 138 -13.29 -10.63 4.16
CA SER A 138 -12.29 -10.40 3.11
C SER A 138 -11.91 -8.92 3.03
N TYR A 139 -10.78 -8.63 2.38
CA TYR A 139 -10.22 -7.29 2.21
C TYR A 139 -10.35 -6.80 0.76
N VAL A 140 -11.47 -7.12 0.11
CA VAL A 140 -11.71 -6.75 -1.29
C VAL A 140 -12.00 -5.27 -1.41
N VAL A 141 -11.08 -4.52 -2.01
CA VAL A 141 -11.24 -3.08 -2.25
C VAL A 141 -12.50 -2.83 -3.09
N THR A 142 -13.45 -2.09 -2.53
CA THR A 142 -14.70 -1.65 -3.19
C THR A 142 -14.78 -0.14 -3.38
N GLY A 143 -13.95 0.62 -2.67
CA GLY A 143 -13.89 2.07 -2.77
C GLY A 143 -12.73 2.66 -1.95
N ASN A 144 -12.75 3.98 -1.80
CA ASN A 144 -11.74 4.75 -1.07
C ASN A 144 -12.42 5.99 -0.43
N HIS A 145 -11.98 6.39 0.75
CA HIS A 145 -12.44 7.59 1.46
C HIS A 145 -11.34 8.65 1.48
N PRO A 146 -11.61 9.93 1.20
CA PRO A 146 -10.60 10.98 1.38
C PRO A 146 -10.25 11.14 2.86
N VAL A 147 -8.97 11.24 3.17
CA VAL A 147 -8.49 11.45 4.55
C VAL A 147 -7.36 12.47 4.56
N VAL A 148 -7.17 13.13 5.69
CA VAL A 148 -5.99 13.94 5.97
C VAL A 148 -5.28 13.38 7.19
N MET A 149 -3.97 13.23 7.09
CA MET A 149 -3.13 12.83 8.20
C MET A 149 -2.90 14.00 9.16
N ARG A 150 -2.74 13.70 10.45
CA ARG A 150 -2.29 14.68 11.46
C ARG A 150 -1.00 15.37 10.97
N GLU A 151 -0.98 16.70 10.97
CA GLU A 151 0.10 17.49 10.37
C GLU A 151 1.51 17.13 10.88
N SER A 152 1.64 16.84 12.18
CA SER A 152 2.94 16.47 12.78
C SER A 152 3.51 15.14 12.28
N LEU A 153 2.74 14.34 11.53
CA LEU A 153 3.20 13.11 10.86
C LEU A 153 3.70 13.36 9.43
N LEU A 154 3.41 14.52 8.84
CA LEU A 154 3.84 14.83 7.47
C LEU A 154 5.37 14.76 7.27
N PRO A 155 6.23 15.14 8.24
CA PRO A 155 7.67 14.93 8.10
C PRO A 155 8.03 13.44 7.87
N GLN A 156 7.38 12.51 8.58
CA GLN A 156 7.58 11.07 8.36
C GLN A 156 7.06 10.67 6.97
N ALA A 157 5.90 11.18 6.55
CA ALA A 157 5.34 10.89 5.22
C ALA A 157 6.26 11.36 4.08
N PHE A 158 6.83 12.56 4.16
CA PHE A 158 7.81 13.04 3.17
C PHE A 158 9.09 12.21 3.20
N GLU A 159 9.65 11.94 4.39
CA GLU A 159 10.87 11.14 4.53
C GLU A 159 10.71 9.73 3.94
N ILE A 160 9.54 9.10 4.12
CA ILE A 160 9.24 7.80 3.53
C ILE A 160 9.22 7.88 1.99
N GLY A 161 8.60 8.91 1.42
CA GLY A 161 8.58 9.15 -0.03
C GLY A 161 9.99 9.34 -0.61
N ASP A 162 10.80 10.19 0.04
CA ASP A 162 12.18 10.46 -0.37
C ASP A 162 13.06 9.20 -0.30
N LYS A 163 12.93 8.42 0.79
CA LYS A 163 13.64 7.14 0.96
C LYS A 163 13.28 6.14 -0.13
N LEU A 164 12.00 6.05 -0.50
CA LEU A 164 11.55 5.11 -1.53
C LEU A 164 12.10 5.50 -2.90
N VAL A 165 12.03 6.77 -3.27
CA VAL A 165 12.58 7.29 -4.54
C VAL A 165 14.08 7.03 -4.62
N LYS A 166 14.82 7.34 -3.56
CA LYS A 166 16.26 7.06 -3.50
C LYS A 166 16.57 5.57 -3.64
N SER A 167 15.85 4.73 -2.88
CA SER A 167 16.02 3.28 -2.93
C SER A 167 15.74 2.72 -4.34
N ALA A 168 14.69 3.19 -4.99
CA ALA A 168 14.36 2.79 -6.36
C ALA A 168 15.46 3.22 -7.35
N ALA A 169 15.97 4.45 -7.22
CA ALA A 169 17.05 4.95 -8.07
C ALA A 169 18.35 4.14 -7.91
N GLU A 170 18.61 3.57 -6.73
CA GLU A 170 19.76 2.70 -6.47
C GLU A 170 19.57 1.30 -7.09
N LEU A 171 18.39 0.70 -6.90
CA LEU A 171 18.14 -0.71 -7.22
C LEU A 171 17.63 -0.97 -8.64
N VAL A 172 16.87 -0.05 -9.24
CA VAL A 172 16.21 -0.25 -10.53
C VAL A 172 16.17 1.04 -11.34
N LYS A 173 17.11 1.18 -12.27
CA LYS A 173 17.25 2.39 -13.11
C LYS A 173 16.03 2.58 -14.02
N PRO A 174 15.59 3.83 -14.26
CA PRO A 174 16.12 5.09 -13.72
C PRO A 174 15.69 5.43 -12.28
N GLY A 175 14.86 4.60 -11.65
CA GLY A 175 14.18 4.87 -10.38
C GLY A 175 12.70 5.19 -10.60
N LEU A 176 12.00 5.64 -9.55
CA LEU A 176 10.62 6.08 -9.70
C LEU A 176 10.53 7.29 -10.65
N ASN A 177 9.42 7.43 -11.35
CA ASN A 177 9.09 8.64 -12.11
C ASN A 177 7.58 8.77 -12.25
N GLY A 178 7.05 9.93 -11.84
CA GLY A 178 5.62 10.21 -11.83
C GLY A 178 4.92 9.68 -10.57
N PRO A 179 3.66 9.22 -10.70
CA PRO A 179 2.83 8.88 -9.56
C PRO A 179 3.27 7.57 -8.91
N PHE A 180 3.26 7.53 -7.58
CA PHE A 180 3.41 6.31 -6.80
C PHE A 180 2.60 6.42 -5.51
N CYS A 181 2.27 5.29 -4.90
CA CYS A 181 1.52 5.23 -3.65
C CYS A 181 2.26 4.37 -2.63
N ILE A 182 2.18 4.78 -1.36
CA ILE A 182 2.66 4.02 -0.23
C ILE A 182 1.48 3.78 0.69
N GLN A 183 1.11 2.51 0.87
CA GLN A 183 -0.01 2.10 1.69
C GLN A 183 0.48 1.82 3.11
N THR A 184 -0.11 2.52 4.07
CA THR A 184 0.40 2.57 5.44
C THR A 184 -0.67 2.33 6.49
N LEU A 185 -0.22 1.91 7.66
CA LEU A 185 -0.99 1.88 8.90
C LEU A 185 -0.28 2.76 9.93
N VAL A 186 -1.01 3.65 10.58
CA VAL A 186 -0.49 4.51 11.65
C VAL A 186 -0.95 3.96 12.99
N ASN A 187 0.01 3.49 13.80
CA ASN A 187 -0.26 2.93 15.12
C ASN A 187 -0.44 4.02 16.21
N ASP A 188 -0.74 3.61 17.43
CA ASP A 188 -0.93 4.49 18.59
C ASP A 188 0.35 5.17 19.10
N ASN A 189 1.52 4.68 18.68
CA ASN A 189 2.81 5.34 18.87
C ASN A 189 3.13 6.41 17.82
N LEU A 190 2.20 6.70 16.90
CA LEU A 190 2.38 7.66 15.80
C LEU A 190 3.49 7.26 14.82
N GLU A 191 3.73 5.95 14.67
CA GLU A 191 4.63 5.39 13.67
C GLU A 191 3.87 5.10 12.37
N VAL A 192 4.41 5.55 11.24
CA VAL A 192 3.87 5.24 9.91
C VAL A 192 4.51 3.94 9.42
N VAL A 193 3.75 2.85 9.40
CA VAL A 193 4.22 1.52 9.00
C VAL A 193 3.74 1.20 7.60
N VAL A 194 4.67 0.94 6.67
CA VAL A 194 4.40 0.66 5.26
C VAL A 194 4.18 -0.84 5.06
N PHE A 195 3.03 -1.23 4.52
CA PHE A 195 2.73 -2.65 4.25
C PHE A 195 2.67 -3.00 2.77
N GLU A 196 2.57 -2.01 1.87
CA GLU A 196 2.48 -2.21 0.42
C GLU A 196 2.79 -0.89 -0.33
N THR A 197 3.21 -1.00 -1.58
CA THR A 197 3.58 0.10 -2.47
C THR A 197 3.04 -0.12 -3.88
N SER A 198 2.73 0.97 -4.57
CA SER A 198 2.39 0.98 -6.00
C SER A 198 3.35 1.93 -6.71
N ALA A 199 4.04 1.46 -7.74
CA ALA A 199 5.01 2.21 -8.53
C ALA A 199 4.37 3.02 -9.67
N ARG A 200 3.04 3.16 -9.62
CA ARG A 200 2.19 3.91 -10.55
C ARG A 200 1.03 4.57 -9.79
N THR A 201 0.16 5.24 -10.53
CA THR A 201 -1.09 5.77 -9.98
C THR A 201 -1.92 4.66 -9.33
N ASP A 202 -2.34 4.91 -8.09
CA ASP A 202 -3.22 4.05 -7.32
C ASP A 202 -4.68 4.48 -7.46
N GLY A 203 -5.62 3.55 -7.25
CA GLY A 203 -7.07 3.81 -7.35
C GLY A 203 -7.59 4.85 -6.34
N GLY A 204 -6.91 5.05 -5.21
CA GLY A 204 -7.23 6.05 -4.20
C GLY A 204 -7.14 7.49 -4.69
N THR A 205 -6.38 7.73 -5.76
CA THR A 205 -6.29 9.04 -6.44
C THR A 205 -7.63 9.57 -6.95
N ASN A 206 -8.62 8.67 -7.14
CA ASN A 206 -9.98 9.03 -7.53
C ASN A 206 -10.73 9.86 -6.47
N THR A 207 -10.29 9.82 -5.21
CA THR A 207 -10.89 10.63 -4.12
C THR A 207 -10.60 12.13 -4.26
N PHE A 208 -9.64 12.51 -5.11
CA PHE A 208 -9.22 13.90 -5.32
C PHE A 208 -9.10 14.28 -6.81
N MET A 209 -10.06 13.82 -7.64
CA MET A 209 -10.13 14.21 -9.06
C MET A 209 -10.26 15.72 -9.31
N GLU A 210 -10.75 16.47 -8.32
CA GLU A 210 -10.84 17.95 -8.33
C GLU A 210 -9.76 18.62 -7.47
N GLY A 211 -8.75 17.86 -7.04
CA GLY A 211 -7.73 18.29 -6.08
C GLY A 211 -7.98 17.76 -4.67
N SER A 212 -6.91 17.73 -3.88
CA SER A 212 -6.90 17.30 -2.48
C SER A 212 -6.55 18.47 -1.55
N ALA A 213 -6.71 18.26 -0.24
CA ALA A 213 -6.24 19.22 0.77
C ALA A 213 -4.74 19.53 0.62
N TYR A 214 -3.93 18.57 0.14
CA TYR A 214 -2.48 18.73 -0.03
C TYR A 214 -2.14 19.41 -1.37
N SER A 215 -2.71 18.93 -2.47
CA SER A 215 -2.42 19.50 -3.80
C SER A 215 -2.87 20.95 -3.89
N TYR A 216 -3.93 21.33 -3.17
CA TYR A 216 -4.41 22.70 -3.09
C TYR A 216 -3.35 23.66 -2.55
N LEU A 217 -2.55 23.25 -1.56
CA LEU A 217 -1.52 24.11 -0.95
C LEU A 217 -0.43 24.53 -1.94
N LYS A 218 -0.08 23.67 -2.91
CA LYS A 218 0.95 23.96 -3.93
C LYS A 218 0.35 24.54 -5.21
N TYR A 219 -0.85 24.13 -5.59
CA TYR A 219 -1.38 24.37 -6.95
C TYR A 219 -2.71 25.14 -7.01
N GLY A 220 -3.38 25.36 -5.88
CA GLY A 220 -4.75 25.83 -5.87
C GLY A 220 -5.74 24.77 -6.36
N GLU A 221 -6.86 25.22 -6.92
CA GLU A 221 -7.98 24.36 -7.29
C GLU A 221 -7.72 23.44 -8.49
N GLY A 222 -8.31 22.23 -8.46
CA GLY A 222 -8.41 21.35 -9.61
C GLY A 222 -7.15 20.53 -9.91
N MET A 223 -6.21 20.37 -8.97
CA MET A 223 -4.99 19.58 -9.21
C MET A 223 -5.12 18.12 -8.80
N SER A 224 -5.65 17.28 -9.68
CA SER A 224 -5.64 15.82 -9.51
C SER A 224 -4.28 15.19 -9.86
N MET A 225 -4.11 13.92 -9.48
CA MET A 225 -2.94 13.13 -9.92
C MET A 225 -2.83 13.06 -11.44
N GLY A 226 -3.96 12.81 -12.13
CA GLY A 226 -3.99 12.78 -13.60
C GLY A 226 -3.58 14.12 -14.23
N ARG A 227 -4.06 15.25 -13.67
CA ARG A 227 -3.64 16.58 -14.12
C ARG A 227 -2.16 16.83 -13.85
N ARG A 228 -1.62 16.35 -12.73
CA ARG A 228 -0.19 16.47 -12.39
C ARG A 228 0.71 15.71 -13.36
N VAL A 229 0.32 14.50 -13.77
CA VAL A 229 0.99 13.73 -14.82
C VAL A 229 0.98 14.49 -16.14
N ALA A 230 -0.19 14.98 -16.58
CA ALA A 230 -0.30 15.74 -17.82
C ALA A 230 0.54 17.03 -17.80
N ARG A 231 0.64 17.69 -16.64
CA ARG A 231 1.47 18.87 -16.44
C ARG A 231 2.96 18.54 -16.56
N GLU A 232 3.44 17.42 -16.01
CA GLU A 232 4.83 16.97 -16.16
C GLU A 232 5.19 16.76 -17.63
N ILE A 233 4.31 16.07 -18.37
CA ILE A 233 4.49 15.84 -19.81
C ILE A 233 4.56 17.17 -20.56
N LYS A 234 3.64 18.09 -20.28
CA LYS A 234 3.64 19.42 -20.90
C LYS A 234 4.94 20.19 -20.61
N MET A 235 5.39 20.19 -19.36
CA MET A 235 6.64 20.85 -18.97
C MET A 235 7.86 20.26 -19.67
N ALA A 236 7.93 18.93 -19.81
CA ALA A 236 9.01 18.27 -20.53
C ALA A 236 9.03 18.59 -22.03
N LEU A 237 7.86 18.75 -22.65
CA LEU A 237 7.74 19.15 -24.05
C LEU A 237 8.12 20.63 -24.27
N GLU A 238 7.80 21.50 -23.33
CA GLU A 238 8.07 22.95 -23.43
C GLU A 238 9.53 23.31 -23.07
N ASN A 239 10.08 22.66 -22.03
CA ASN A 239 11.38 23.03 -21.45
C ASN A 239 12.50 22.01 -21.70
N GLY A 240 12.19 20.90 -22.39
CA GLY A 240 13.10 19.76 -22.57
C GLY A 240 13.05 18.76 -21.40
N GLY A 241 13.74 17.62 -21.56
CA GLY A 241 13.76 16.55 -20.55
C GLY A 241 12.73 15.44 -20.76
N PHE A 242 12.10 15.37 -21.94
CA PHE A 242 11.10 14.34 -22.25
C PHE A 242 11.67 12.92 -22.11
N GLU A 243 12.93 12.72 -22.46
CA GLU A 243 13.68 11.48 -22.31
C GLU A 243 13.84 11.03 -20.85
N LYS A 244 13.71 11.93 -19.87
CA LYS A 244 13.74 11.58 -18.45
C LYS A 244 12.45 10.96 -17.96
N ILE A 245 11.33 11.23 -18.65
CA ILE A 245 10.00 10.86 -18.16
C ILE A 245 9.35 9.70 -18.92
N ILE A 246 9.97 9.22 -19.99
CA ILE A 246 9.54 8.05 -20.76
C ILE A 246 10.57 6.92 -20.71
N THR A 247 10.10 5.69 -20.86
CA THR A 247 10.92 4.46 -20.94
C THR A 247 10.22 3.44 -21.83
#